data_AF-A0A956HAB4-F1
#
_entry.id   AF-A0A956HAB4-F1
#
_cell.length_a   1.000
_cell.length_b   1.000
_cell.length_c   1.000
_cell.angle_alpha   90.00
_cell.angle_beta   90.00
_cell.angle_gamma   90.00
#
_symmetry.space_group_name_H-M   'P 1'
#
loop_
_entity.id
_entity.type
_entity.pdbx_description
1 polymer ?
#
loop_
_entity_poly.entity_id
_entity_poly.type
_entity_poly.pdbx_seq_one_letter_code
_entity_poly.pdbx_strand_id
1 'polypeptide(L)'
;MISLPAALVLAAILGSLWLLSVALRDASIIDVFWGPGFVVVAWTCALGRDHALDPGQWLLLILVTIWGLRLGAYLGWRNLIRGGYHGEDRRYQAMRARVGDRFWIVSLVSVFGLQGAILFVVSLPIQAALLAGGGPWF
;
A
#
# COMPACT_ATOMS: atom_id res chain seq x y z
N MET A 1 -11.75 -14.00 6.74
CA MET A 1 -10.89 -14.68 5.76
C MET A 1 -9.72 -13.78 5.47
N ILE A 2 -8.48 -14.20 5.78
CA ILE A 2 -7.25 -13.43 5.55
C ILE A 2 -6.55 -14.05 4.35
N SER A 3 -6.21 -13.25 3.34
CA SER A 3 -5.44 -13.74 2.18
C SER A 3 -3.95 -13.77 2.53
N LEU A 4 -3.42 -14.97 2.77
CA LEU A 4 -1.98 -15.20 2.94
C LEU A 4 -1.16 -14.72 1.72
N PRO A 5 -1.60 -14.95 0.47
CA PRO A 5 -0.92 -14.39 -0.70
C PRO A 5 -0.87 -12.86 -0.69
N ALA A 6 -1.96 -12.19 -0.31
CA ALA A 6 -1.99 -10.73 -0.25
C ALA A 6 -1.03 -10.17 0.80
N ALA A 7 -0.91 -10.84 1.96
CA ALA A 7 0.04 -10.45 3.00
C ALA A 7 1.49 -10.60 2.52
N LEU A 8 1.82 -11.70 1.83
CA LEU A 8 3.16 -11.94 1.29
C LEU A 8 3.54 -10.96 0.17
N VAL A 9 2.64 -10.73 -0.77
CA VAL A 9 2.85 -9.76 -1.85
C VAL A 9 3.04 -8.35 -1.28
N LEU A 10 2.20 -7.96 -0.32
CA LEU A 10 2.34 -6.66 0.34
C LEU A 10 3.67 -6.54 1.09
N ALA A 11 4.08 -7.57 1.83
CA ALA A 11 5.37 -7.58 2.53
C ALA A 11 6.56 -7.47 1.56
N ALA A 12 6.51 -8.19 0.42
CA ALA A 12 7.56 -8.13 -0.60
C ALA A 12 7.66 -6.73 -1.22
N ILE A 13 6.53 -6.09 -1.54
CA ILE A 13 6.52 -4.74 -2.10
C ILE A 13 6.99 -3.72 -1.06
N LEU A 14 6.55 -3.82 0.20
CA LEU A 14 7.01 -2.94 1.26
C LEU A 14 8.51 -3.07 1.53
N GLY A 15 9.06 -4.29 1.48
CA GLY A 15 10.50 -4.53 1.54
C GLY A 15 11.25 -3.88 0.37
N SER A 16 10.66 -3.96 -0.83
CA SER A 16 11.24 -3.36 -2.05
C SER A 16 11.20 -1.82 -2.00
N LEU A 17 10.07 -1.26 -1.56
CA LEU A 17 9.92 0.18 -1.33
C LEU A 17 10.83 0.68 -0.22
N TRP A 18 11.07 -0.13 0.81
CA TRP A 18 12.03 0.20 1.86
C TRP A 18 13.45 0.30 1.29
N LEU A 19 13.91 -0.69 0.51
CA LEU A 19 15.20 -0.63 -0.18
C LEU A 19 15.31 0.62 -1.06
N LEU A 20 14.26 0.91 -1.82
CA LEU A 20 14.19 2.11 -2.66
C LEU A 20 14.22 3.41 -1.82
N SER A 21 13.54 3.43 -0.67
CA SER A 21 13.54 4.58 0.26
C SER A 21 14.92 4.83 0.86
N VAL A 22 15.68 3.77 1.15
CA VAL A 22 17.06 3.88 1.64
C VAL A 22 17.97 4.44 0.56
N ALA A 23 17.83 3.97 -0.68
CA ALA A 23 18.59 4.45 -1.84
C ALA A 23 18.28 5.92 -2.18
N LEU A 24 16.99 6.29 -2.19
CA LEU A 24 16.52 7.65 -2.47
C LEU A 24 16.62 8.59 -1.26
N ARG A 25 16.93 8.06 -0.08
CA ARG A 25 16.89 8.77 1.22
C ARG A 25 15.56 9.49 1.45
N ASP A 26 14.46 8.86 1.02
CA ASP A 26 13.12 9.42 1.11
C ASP A 26 12.12 8.35 1.53
N ALA A 27 11.74 8.38 2.80
CA ALA A 27 10.78 7.45 3.39
C ALA A 27 9.32 7.78 3.04
N SER A 28 9.06 8.94 2.42
CA SER A 28 7.69 9.37 2.07
C SER A 28 7.07 8.65 0.90
N ILE A 29 7.87 7.85 0.18
CA ILE A 29 7.39 7.00 -0.89
C ILE A 29 6.26 6.07 -0.43
N ILE A 30 6.23 5.71 0.86
CA ILE A 30 5.16 4.93 1.48
C ILE A 30 3.81 5.65 1.42
N ASP A 31 3.80 6.98 1.56
CA ASP A 31 2.58 7.79 1.55
C ASP A 31 1.97 7.86 0.14
N VAL A 32 2.82 7.83 -0.89
CA VAL A 32 2.38 7.69 -2.30
C VAL A 32 1.85 6.29 -2.55
N PHE A 33 2.47 5.27 -1.94
CA PHE A 33 2.10 3.86 -2.12
C PHE A 33 0.78 3.48 -1.43
N TRP A 34 0.24 4.29 -0.53
CA TRP A 34 -1.02 3.99 0.14
C TRP A 34 -2.17 3.65 -0.81
N GLY A 35 -2.40 4.47 -1.84
CA GLY A 35 -3.43 4.20 -2.85
C GLY A 35 -3.16 2.91 -3.64
N PRO A 36 -1.99 2.77 -4.29
CA PRO A 36 -1.60 1.57 -5.02
C PRO A 36 -1.58 0.29 -4.17
N GLY A 37 -1.23 0.38 -2.89
CA GLY A 37 -1.20 -0.78 -1.99
C GLY A 37 -2.57 -1.43 -1.82
N PHE A 38 -3.65 -0.66 -1.75
CA PHE A 38 -5.01 -1.21 -1.75
C PHE A 38 -5.36 -1.90 -3.06
N VAL A 39 -4.90 -1.35 -4.19
CA VAL A 39 -5.08 -1.96 -5.52
C VAL A 39 -4.38 -3.31 -5.58
N VAL A 40 -3.13 -3.39 -5.12
CA VAL A 40 -2.37 -4.65 -5.07
C VAL A 40 -3.09 -5.70 -4.23
N VAL A 41 -3.55 -5.35 -3.04
CA VAL A 41 -4.28 -6.30 -2.17
C VAL A 41 -5.55 -6.79 -2.87
N ALA A 42 -6.32 -5.89 -3.49
CA ALA A 42 -7.54 -6.23 -4.19
C ALA A 42 -7.27 -7.20 -5.36
N TRP A 43 -6.27 -6.90 -6.19
CA TRP A 43 -5.89 -7.77 -7.31
C TRP A 43 -5.30 -9.10 -6.86
N THR A 44 -4.52 -9.13 -5.77
CA THR A 44 -4.01 -10.39 -5.23
C THR A 44 -5.13 -11.28 -4.71
N CYS A 45 -6.17 -10.70 -4.10
CA CYS A 45 -7.36 -11.43 -3.67
C CYS A 45 -8.28 -11.83 -4.84
N ALA A 46 -8.24 -11.11 -5.95
CA ALA A 46 -8.98 -11.44 -7.17
C ALA A 46 -8.32 -12.59 -7.95
N LEU A 47 -6.99 -12.59 -8.05
CA LEU A 47 -6.20 -13.59 -8.77
C LEU A 47 -5.98 -14.88 -7.97
N GLY A 48 -5.97 -14.81 -6.64
CA GLY A 48 -5.78 -15.97 -5.76
C GLY A 48 -7.03 -16.82 -5.54
N ARG A 49 -8.01 -16.77 -6.45
CA ARG A 49 -9.29 -17.46 -6.33
C ARG A 49 -9.42 -18.52 -7.41
N ASP A 50 -10.17 -19.58 -7.09
CA ASP A 50 -10.46 -20.66 -8.04
C ASP A 50 -11.78 -20.47 -8.80
N HIS A 51 -12.51 -19.38 -8.56
CA HIS A 51 -13.78 -19.07 -9.20
C HIS A 51 -13.78 -17.67 -9.85
N ALA A 52 -14.62 -17.50 -10.87
CA ALA A 52 -14.81 -16.22 -11.54
C ALA A 52 -15.39 -15.17 -10.58
N LEU A 53 -15.08 -13.90 -10.85
CA LEU A 53 -15.61 -12.78 -10.10
C LEU A 53 -17.06 -12.48 -10.51
N ASP A 54 -17.90 -12.25 -9.52
CA ASP A 54 -19.28 -11.78 -9.73
C ASP A 54 -19.29 -10.33 -10.24
N PRO A 55 -20.37 -9.86 -10.90
CA PRO A 55 -20.46 -8.49 -11.40
C PRO A 55 -20.21 -7.43 -10.31
N GLY A 56 -20.69 -7.67 -9.09
CA GLY A 56 -20.46 -6.78 -7.95
C GLY A 56 -18.99 -6.73 -7.50
N GLN A 57 -18.27 -7.86 -7.58
CA GLN A 57 -16.85 -7.93 -7.26
C GLN A 57 -16.00 -7.26 -8.34
N TRP A 58 -16.37 -7.39 -9.62
CA TRP A 58 -15.77 -6.63 -10.72
C TRP A 58 -15.93 -5.13 -10.52
N LEU A 59 -17.13 -4.67 -10.19
CA LEU A 59 -17.41 -3.26 -9.93
C LEU A 59 -16.53 -2.73 -8.78
N LEU A 60 -16.44 -3.49 -7.68
CA LEU A 60 -15.59 -3.14 -6.55
C LEU A 60 -14.10 -3.07 -6.94
N LEU A 61 -13.61 -4.07 -7.67
CA LEU A 61 -12.20 -4.12 -8.13
C LEU A 61 -11.85 -2.92 -9.02
N ILE A 62 -12.74 -2.56 -9.94
CA ILE A 62 -12.57 -1.40 -10.84
C ILE A 62 -12.58 -0.10 -10.02
N LEU A 63 -13.55 0.08 -9.12
CA LEU A 63 -13.64 1.28 -8.29
C LEU A 63 -12.41 1.46 -7.40
N VAL A 64 -11.95 0.39 -6.75
CA VAL A 64 -10.72 0.41 -5.94
C VAL A 64 -9.51 0.72 -6.81
N THR A 65 -9.43 0.16 -8.01
CA THR A 65 -8.32 0.42 -8.96
C THR A 65 -8.30 1.90 -9.37
N ILE A 66 -9.44 2.45 -9.81
CA ILE A 66 -9.54 3.86 -10.21
C ILE A 66 -9.22 4.77 -9.03
N TRP A 67 -9.82 4.52 -7.86
CA TRP A 67 -9.61 5.34 -6.67
C TRP A 67 -8.16 5.28 -6.18
N GLY A 68 -7.59 4.08 -6.06
CA GLY A 68 -6.24 3.86 -5.56
C GLY A 68 -5.17 4.41 -6.49
N LEU A 69 -5.33 4.23 -7.80
CA LEU A 69 -4.45 4.84 -8.80
C LEU A 69 -4.60 6.35 -8.84
N ARG A 70 -5.82 6.90 -8.75
CA ARG A 70 -6.03 8.36 -8.68
C ARG A 70 -5.32 8.96 -7.46
N LEU A 71 -5.44 8.31 -6.30
CA LEU A 71 -4.80 8.78 -5.08
C LEU A 71 -3.27 8.71 -5.21
N GLY A 72 -2.72 7.58 -5.64
CA GLY A 72 -1.28 7.41 -5.86
C GLY A 72 -0.74 8.39 -6.89
N ALA A 73 -1.43 8.56 -8.02
CA ALA A 73 -1.06 9.51 -9.07
C ALA A 73 -1.12 10.96 -8.57
N TYR A 74 -2.14 11.34 -7.79
CA TYR A 74 -2.24 12.68 -7.22
C TYR A 74 -1.10 12.97 -6.23
N LEU A 75 -0.82 12.03 -5.32
CA LEU A 75 0.27 12.16 -4.35
C LEU A 75 1.65 12.16 -5.04
N GLY A 76 1.86 11.29 -6.03
CA GLY A 76 3.07 11.22 -6.84
C GLY A 76 3.28 12.47 -7.69
N TRP A 77 2.24 12.93 -8.38
CA TRP A 77 2.25 14.17 -9.17
C TRP A 77 2.52 15.39 -8.28
N ARG A 78 1.86 15.48 -7.12
CA ARG A 78 2.11 16.54 -6.14
C ARG A 78 3.57 16.52 -5.66
N ASN A 79 4.11 15.33 -5.41
CA ASN A 79 5.49 15.19 -4.97
C ASN A 79 6.48 15.63 -6.06
N LEU A 80 6.30 15.10 -7.28
CA LEU A 80 7.24 15.27 -8.39
C LEU A 80 7.19 16.67 -9.04
N ILE A 81 6.02 17.32 -9.12
CA ILE A 81 5.81 18.50 -9.98
C ILE A 81 5.70 19.81 -9.21
N ARG A 82 5.20 19.80 -7.98
CA ARG A 82 5.11 21.04 -7.17
C ARG A 82 6.38 21.37 -6.41
N GLY A 83 7.46 20.61 -6.57
CA GLY A 83 8.66 20.76 -5.73
C GLY A 83 8.36 20.59 -4.24
N GLY A 84 7.32 19.81 -3.90
CA GLY A 84 6.86 19.64 -2.51
C GLY A 84 7.90 18.99 -1.61
N TYR A 85 8.88 18.30 -2.19
CA TYR A 85 10.08 17.83 -1.52
C TYR A 85 11.25 18.78 -1.81
N HIS A 86 11.35 19.86 -1.04
CA HIS A 86 12.62 20.59 -0.89
C HIS A 86 13.62 19.83 0.01
N GLY A 87 13.52 18.50 0.06
CA GLY A 87 14.19 17.61 1.01
C GLY A 87 13.19 16.65 1.67
N GLU A 88 13.70 15.52 2.18
CA GLU A 88 12.99 14.53 3.00
C GLU A 88 11.99 15.21 3.97
N ASP A 89 10.76 14.70 4.12
CA ASP A 89 9.73 15.33 4.96
C ASP A 89 10.32 15.70 6.33
N ARG A 90 9.95 16.86 6.88
CA ARG A 90 10.45 17.32 8.20
C ARG A 90 10.27 16.26 9.28
N ARG A 91 9.23 15.42 9.16
CA ARG A 91 8.98 14.28 10.05
C ARG A 91 10.08 13.22 9.94
N TYR A 92 10.43 12.82 8.73
CA TYR A 92 11.45 11.80 8.49
C TYR A 92 12.85 12.34 8.76
N GLN A 93 13.15 13.61 8.44
CA GLN A 93 14.40 14.26 8.83
C GLN A 93 14.55 14.37 10.35
N ALA A 94 13.51 14.76 11.09
CA ALA A 94 13.56 14.82 12.55
C ALA A 94 13.76 13.42 13.17
N MET A 95 13.16 12.38 12.56
CA MET A 95 13.37 11.00 12.99
C MET A 95 14.79 10.54 12.67
N ARG A 96 15.34 10.91 11.51
CA ARG A 96 16.72 10.62 11.11
C ARG A 96 17.74 11.31 12.01
N ALA A 97 17.48 12.56 12.38
CA ALA A 97 18.28 13.32 13.34
C ALA A 97 18.23 12.73 14.76
N ARG A 98 17.08 12.15 15.18
CA ARG A 98 16.93 11.48 16.48
C ARG A 98 17.53 10.07 16.55
N VAL A 99 17.47 9.33 15.45
CA VAL A 99 17.82 7.90 15.41
C VAL A 99 19.25 7.66 14.90
N GLY A 100 19.82 8.60 14.13
CA GLY A 100 21.17 8.50 13.59
C GLY A 100 21.35 7.29 12.66
N ASP A 101 22.48 6.59 12.78
CA ASP A 101 22.86 5.45 11.92
C ASP A 101 21.90 4.26 11.98
N ARG A 102 20.99 4.18 12.96
CA ARG A 102 19.98 3.11 13.04
C ARG A 102 18.72 3.39 12.24
N PHE A 103 18.65 4.53 11.54
CA PHE A 103 17.45 4.96 10.83
C PHE A 103 16.96 3.93 9.80
N TRP A 104 17.86 3.16 9.17
CA TRP A 104 17.48 2.14 8.19
C TRP A 104 16.65 1.00 8.79
N ILE A 105 16.98 0.49 9.99
CA ILE A 105 16.18 -0.54 10.68
C ILE A 105 14.90 0.06 11.27
N VAL A 106 15.01 1.25 11.88
CA VAL A 106 13.85 1.89 12.51
C VAL A 106 12.81 2.32 11.48
N SER A 107 13.23 2.80 10.30
CA SER A 107 12.30 3.11 9.21
C SER A 107 11.59 1.85 8.71
N LEU A 108 12.30 0.71 8.61
CA LEU A 108 11.70 -0.56 8.20
C LEU A 108 10.56 -0.96 9.14
N VAL A 109 10.78 -0.95 10.45
CA VAL A 109 9.78 -1.43 11.42
C VAL A 109 8.71 -0.37 11.70
N SER A 110 9.12 0.85 12.03
CA SER A 110 8.21 1.89 12.52
C SER A 110 7.46 2.61 11.41
N VAL A 111 8.04 2.73 10.21
CA VAL A 111 7.37 3.39 9.07
C VAL A 111 6.76 2.34 8.17
N PHE A 112 7.57 1.51 7.51
CA PHE A 112 7.06 0.57 6.52
C PHE A 112 6.23 -0.56 7.15
N GLY A 113 6.69 -1.12 8.28
CA GLY A 113 5.99 -2.18 8.99
C GLY A 113 4.64 -1.71 9.55
N LEU A 114 4.62 -0.59 10.27
CA LEU A 114 3.39 -0.04 10.83
C LEU A 114 2.40 0.41 9.73
N GLN A 115 2.88 1.15 8.72
CA GLN A 115 2.04 1.60 7.60
C GLN A 115 1.49 0.40 6.82
N GLY A 116 2.31 -0.63 6.60
CA GLY A 116 1.90 -1.88 5.97
C GLY A 116 0.84 -2.63 6.76
N ALA A 117 1.02 -2.75 8.08
CA ALA A 117 0.05 -3.40 8.96
C ALA A 117 -1.30 -2.66 8.95
N ILE A 118 -1.28 -1.33 9.02
CA ILE A 118 -2.49 -0.51 8.95
C ILE A 118 -3.16 -0.68 7.59
N LEU A 119 -2.41 -0.61 6.48
CA LEU A 119 -2.95 -0.81 5.14
C LEU A 119 -3.61 -2.19 5.03
N PHE A 120 -2.96 -3.23 5.54
CA PHE A 120 -3.50 -4.59 5.53
C PHE A 120 -4.82 -4.69 6.32
N VAL A 121 -4.87 -4.13 7.54
CA VAL A 121 -6.09 -4.11 8.36
C VAL A 121 -7.21 -3.32 7.68
N VAL A 122 -6.91 -2.14 7.13
CA VAL A 122 -7.89 -1.30 6.42
C VAL A 122 -8.39 -1.97 5.14
N SER A 123 -7.57 -2.84 4.53
CA SER A 123 -7.97 -3.61 3.35
C SER A 123 -8.88 -4.81 3.66
N LEU A 124 -9.06 -5.21 4.93
CA LEU A 124 -9.86 -6.39 5.30
C LEU A 124 -11.29 -6.37 4.75
N PRO A 125 -12.04 -5.24 4.69
CA PRO A 125 -13.36 -5.20 4.08
C PRO A 125 -13.32 -5.50 2.58
N ILE A 126 -12.28 -5.02 1.87
CA ILE A 126 -12.06 -5.32 0.45
C ILE A 126 -11.77 -6.80 0.27
N GLN A 127 -10.89 -7.35 1.11
CA GLN A 127 -10.59 -8.78 1.10
C GLN A 127 -11.83 -9.61 1.40
N ALA A 128 -12.66 -9.21 2.36
CA ALA A 128 -13.90 -9.91 2.70
C ALA A 128 -14.92 -9.83 1.57
N ALA A 129 -15.14 -8.65 0.97
CA ALA A 129 -16.09 -8.47 -0.12
C ALA A 129 -15.67 -9.23 -1.39
N LEU A 130 -14.37 -9.27 -1.66
CA LEU A 130 -13.85 -10.13 -2.71
C LEU A 130 -14.02 -11.59 -2.27
N LEU A 131 -13.40 -12.06 -1.18
CA LEU A 131 -13.31 -13.48 -0.77
C LEU A 131 -14.64 -14.14 -0.35
N ALA A 132 -15.66 -13.38 0.01
CA ALA A 132 -17.01 -13.90 0.17
C ALA A 132 -17.52 -14.33 -1.22
N GLY A 133 -17.58 -15.63 -1.47
CA GLY A 133 -18.24 -16.17 -2.66
C GLY A 133 -19.70 -15.74 -2.69
N GLY A 134 -20.22 -15.46 -3.89
CA GLY A 134 -21.59 -14.99 -4.12
C GLY A 134 -22.61 -15.71 -3.25
N GLY A 135 -23.19 -14.99 -2.29
CA GLY A 135 -24.37 -15.46 -1.59
C GLY A 135 -25.53 -15.55 -2.58
N PRO A 136 -26.53 -16.43 -2.34
CA PRO A 136 -27.59 -16.80 -3.31
C PRO A 136 -28.52 -15.66 -3.77
N TRP A 137 -28.20 -14.41 -3.45
CA TRP A 137 -28.98 -13.22 -3.79
C TRP A 137 -28.29 -12.32 -4.83
N PHE A 138 -27.19 -12.78 -5.45
CA PHE A 138 -26.55 -12.14 -6.60
C PHE A 138 -26.14 -13.18 -7.65
#